data_AF-A0A318KSQ1-F1
#
_entry.id   AF-A0A318KSQ1-F1
#
_cell.length_a   1.000
_cell.length_b   1.000
_cell.length_c   1.000
_cell.angle_alpha   90.00
_cell.angle_beta   90.00
_cell.angle_gamma   90.00
#
_symmetry.space_group_name_H-M   'P 1'
#
loop_
_entity.id
_entity.type
_entity.pdbx_description
1 polymer ?
#
loop_
_entity_poly.entity_id
_entity_poly.type
_entity_poly.pdbx_seq_one_letter_code
_entity_poly.pdbx_strand_id
1 'polypeptide(L)'
;MKRKLGFSLCGLIIVFFLVVLAYNIFNSFKPEITFQRFRMDIEENYNFDVSRMMMSYNEQWPLPASFMDNLNAYVDWDHEIFDELYYDCMAPTDVKLSAVIDNSKVTFTYQGYITTKQGETMDYFEEATFDFHVHPELKNFDDVIE
;
A
#
# COMPACT_ATOMS: atom_id res chain seq x y z
N MET A 1 52.68 25.21 5.45
CA MET A 1 51.87 24.14 6.07
C MET A 1 50.49 24.57 6.57
N LYS A 2 50.33 25.73 7.24
CA LYS A 2 49.03 26.17 7.80
C LYS A 2 47.86 26.27 6.80
N ARG A 3 48.11 26.73 5.56
CA ARG A 3 47.07 26.84 4.51
C ARG A 3 46.47 25.50 4.09
N LYS A 4 47.28 24.45 3.89
CA LYS A 4 46.79 23.12 3.49
C LYS A 4 45.97 22.44 4.59
N LEU A 5 46.31 22.68 5.86
CA LEU A 5 45.58 22.16 7.02
C LEU A 5 44.17 22.79 7.13
N GLY A 6 44.05 24.10 6.89
CA GLY A 6 42.76 24.81 6.91
C GLY A 6 41.81 24.36 5.79
N PHE A 7 42.29 24.16 4.57
CA PHE A 7 41.47 23.63 3.48
C PHE A 7 41.01 22.19 3.72
N SER A 8 41.88 21.35 4.31
CA SER A 8 41.52 19.97 4.67
C SER A 8 40.48 19.89 5.78
N LEU A 9 40.54 20.81 6.77
CA LEU A 9 39.58 20.87 7.87
C LEU A 9 38.21 21.38 7.41
N CYS A 10 38.18 22.42 6.56
CA CYS A 10 36.93 22.92 5.98
C CYS A 10 36.25 21.87 5.08
N GLY A 11 37.02 21.12 4.28
CA GLY A 11 36.49 20.02 3.47
C GLY A 11 35.85 18.91 4.31
N LEU A 12 36.50 18.51 5.40
CA LEU A 12 35.95 17.52 6.35
C LEU A 12 34.65 17.99 7.02
N ILE A 13 34.57 19.27 7.38
CA ILE A 13 33.35 19.86 7.96
C ILE A 13 32.20 19.83 6.95
N ILE A 14 32.45 20.19 5.68
CA ILE A 14 31.43 20.15 4.63
C ILE A 14 30.93 18.72 4.41
N VAL A 15 31.85 17.74 4.32
CA VAL A 15 31.47 16.33 4.16
C VAL A 15 30.67 15.85 5.37
N PHE A 16 31.05 16.23 6.59
CA PHE A 16 30.30 15.91 7.80
C PHE A 16 28.88 16.48 7.76
N PHE A 17 28.70 17.76 7.38
CA PHE A 17 27.37 18.35 7.21
C PHE A 17 26.56 17.69 6.10
N LEU A 18 27.18 17.30 4.98
CA LEU A 18 26.49 16.56 3.91
C LEU A 18 26.06 15.17 4.37
N VAL A 19 26.88 14.48 5.16
CA VAL A 19 26.52 13.18 5.74
C VAL A 19 25.40 13.31 6.77
N VAL A 20 25.44 14.33 7.63
CA VAL A 20 24.36 14.61 8.60
C VAL A 20 23.08 15.02 7.87
N LEU A 21 23.18 15.82 6.81
CA LEU A 21 22.05 16.18 5.97
C LEU A 21 21.47 14.91 5.36
N ALA A 22 22.26 14.15 4.61
CA ALA A 22 21.83 12.89 3.99
C ALA A 22 21.23 11.90 5.00
N TYR A 23 21.81 11.79 6.20
CA TYR A 23 21.29 10.98 7.30
C TYR A 23 19.93 11.48 7.81
N ASN A 24 19.74 12.80 7.92
CA ASN A 24 18.46 13.39 8.29
C ASN A 24 17.41 13.23 7.19
N ILE A 25 17.79 13.42 5.91
CA ILE A 25 16.91 13.15 4.75
C ILE A 25 16.49 11.67 4.74
N PHE A 26 17.43 10.76 4.98
CA PHE A 26 17.16 9.33 5.01
C PHE A 26 16.26 8.93 6.18
N ASN A 27 16.43 9.53 7.35
CA ASN A 27 15.61 9.27 8.53
C ASN A 27 14.26 10.02 8.55
N SER A 28 14.06 11.02 7.68
CA SER A 28 12.79 11.75 7.58
C SER A 28 11.79 11.08 6.63
N PHE A 29 12.22 10.08 5.85
CA PHE A 29 11.33 9.21 5.09
C PHE A 29 10.65 8.20 6.04
N LYS A 30 9.48 8.57 6.55
CA LYS A 30 8.63 7.71 7.38
C LYS A 30 7.17 7.87 6.94
N PRO A 31 6.80 7.41 5.74
CA PRO A 31 5.39 7.36 5.39
C PRO A 31 4.69 6.39 6.35
N GLU A 32 3.58 6.82 6.91
CA GLU A 32 2.67 5.96 7.65
C GLU A 32 1.60 5.48 6.67
N ILE A 33 1.47 4.17 6.54
CA ILE A 33 0.46 3.53 5.68
C ILE A 33 -0.53 2.81 6.58
N THR A 34 -1.80 3.05 6.35
CA THR A 34 -2.89 2.27 6.94
C THR A 34 -3.79 1.77 5.83
N PHE A 35 -4.00 0.46 5.75
CA PHE A 35 -5.08 -0.12 4.95
C PHE A 35 -6.30 -0.31 5.84
N GLN A 36 -7.46 0.08 5.32
CA GLN A 36 -8.73 -0.07 6.01
C GLN A 36 -9.71 -0.85 5.13
N ARG A 37 -10.29 -1.92 5.69
CA ARG A 37 -11.34 -2.68 5.02
C ARG A 37 -12.71 -2.03 5.24
N PHE A 38 -13.50 -1.96 4.18
CA PHE A 38 -14.89 -1.52 4.20
C PHE A 38 -15.78 -2.54 3.49
N ARG A 39 -17.00 -2.73 3.98
CA ARG A 39 -18.03 -3.48 3.26
C ARG A 39 -18.83 -2.52 2.38
N MET A 40 -19.01 -2.87 1.11
CA MET A 40 -19.97 -2.22 0.23
C MET A 40 -21.21 -3.09 0.11
N ASP A 41 -22.33 -2.58 0.60
CA ASP A 41 -23.63 -3.21 0.47
C ASP A 41 -24.43 -2.43 -0.60
N ILE A 42 -24.39 -2.89 -1.86
CA ILE A 42 -25.00 -2.18 -3.00
C ILE A 42 -26.50 -2.43 -3.02
N GLU A 43 -26.88 -3.71 -3.01
CA GLU A 43 -28.26 -4.17 -2.97
C GLU A 43 -28.35 -5.58 -2.36
N GLU A 44 -29.56 -6.10 -2.23
CA GLU A 44 -29.78 -7.44 -1.68
C GLU A 44 -28.98 -8.49 -2.47
N ASN A 45 -28.13 -9.24 -1.76
CA ASN A 45 -27.20 -10.22 -2.33
C ASN A 45 -26.15 -9.64 -3.29
N TYR A 46 -25.86 -8.34 -3.28
CA TYR A 46 -24.73 -7.77 -4.03
C TYR A 46 -23.85 -6.94 -3.10
N ASN A 47 -22.84 -7.60 -2.56
CA ASN A 47 -21.97 -7.04 -1.55
C ASN A 47 -20.53 -7.46 -1.78
N PHE A 48 -19.58 -6.57 -1.53
CA PHE A 48 -18.17 -6.94 -1.52
C PHE A 48 -17.37 -6.03 -0.60
N ASP A 49 -16.26 -6.55 -0.09
CA ASP A 49 -15.32 -5.75 0.69
C ASP A 49 -14.42 -4.93 -0.24
N VAL A 50 -13.88 -3.81 0.25
CA VAL A 50 -12.93 -2.97 -0.48
C VAL A 50 -11.81 -2.53 0.46
N SER A 51 -10.59 -2.46 -0.07
CA SER A 51 -9.44 -1.88 0.61
C SER A 51 -9.42 -0.37 0.38
N ARG A 52 -9.09 0.39 1.43
CA ARG A 52 -8.73 1.80 1.31
C ARG A 52 -7.35 2.01 1.91
N MET A 53 -6.44 2.54 1.10
CA MET A 53 -5.15 3.01 1.57
C MET A 53 -5.27 4.45 2.09
N MET A 54 -4.77 4.68 3.30
CA MET A 54 -4.49 6.01 3.84
C MET A 54 -2.98 6.13 4.02
N MET A 55 -2.41 7.20 3.49
CA MET A 55 -0.98 7.46 3.55
C MET A 55 -0.71 8.85 4.10
N SER A 56 0.13 8.94 5.12
CA SER A 56 0.64 10.20 5.67
C SER A 56 2.14 10.25 5.43
N TYR A 57 2.62 11.33 4.83
CA TYR A 57 4.05 11.55 4.59
C TYR A 57 4.35 13.05 4.55
N ASN A 58 5.62 13.40 4.72
CA ASN A 58 6.05 14.80 4.61
C ASN A 58 6.39 15.12 3.14
N GLU A 59 5.54 15.92 2.50
CA GLU A 59 5.64 16.34 1.09
C GLU A 59 6.94 17.05 0.72
N GLN A 60 7.68 17.60 1.70
CA GLN A 60 8.97 18.25 1.45
C GLN A 60 10.09 17.24 1.13
N TRP A 61 9.84 15.95 1.35
CA TRP A 61 10.79 14.88 1.09
C TRP A 61 10.34 14.03 -0.11
N PRO A 62 11.25 13.74 -1.06
CA PRO A 62 10.91 12.89 -2.18
C PRO A 62 10.64 11.46 -1.71
N LEU A 63 9.58 10.85 -2.23
CA LEU A 63 9.33 9.42 -2.06
C LEU A 63 10.32 8.64 -2.95
N PRO A 64 10.93 7.54 -2.45
CA PRO A 64 11.76 6.66 -3.26
C PRO A 64 10.99 6.13 -4.47
N ALA A 65 11.67 6.00 -5.62
CA ALA A 65 11.04 5.49 -6.84
C ALA A 65 10.43 4.08 -6.63
N SER A 66 11.14 3.19 -5.93
CA SER A 66 10.65 1.85 -5.62
C SER A 66 9.39 1.84 -4.75
N PHE A 67 9.22 2.84 -3.88
CA PHE A 67 8.00 3.01 -3.11
C PHE A 67 6.85 3.45 -4.02
N MET A 68 7.10 4.42 -4.91
CA MET A 68 6.11 4.91 -5.86
C MET A 68 5.67 3.82 -6.85
N ASP A 69 6.59 2.98 -7.33
CA ASP A 69 6.28 1.89 -8.24
C ASP A 69 5.33 0.87 -7.58
N ASN A 70 5.58 0.51 -6.31
CA ASN A 70 4.68 -0.37 -5.54
C ASN A 70 3.34 0.29 -5.22
N LEU A 71 3.33 1.59 -4.90
CA LEU A 71 2.11 2.35 -4.68
C LEU A 71 1.23 2.36 -5.93
N ASN A 72 1.81 2.65 -7.09
CA ASN A 72 1.07 2.64 -8.36
C ASN A 72 0.55 1.24 -8.67
N ALA A 73 1.37 0.19 -8.50
CA ALA A 73 0.94 -1.18 -8.70
C ALA A 73 -0.24 -1.58 -7.78
N TYR A 74 -0.22 -1.15 -6.52
CA TYR A 74 -1.35 -1.35 -5.60
C TYR A 74 -2.61 -0.62 -6.08
N VAL A 75 -2.48 0.66 -6.45
CA VAL A 75 -3.63 1.48 -6.87
C VAL A 75 -4.25 0.94 -8.16
N ASP A 76 -3.41 0.54 -9.13
CA ASP A 76 -3.88 -0.04 -10.39
C ASP A 76 -4.63 -1.35 -10.13
N TRP A 77 -4.06 -2.24 -9.31
CA TRP A 77 -4.71 -3.50 -8.93
C TRP A 77 -6.01 -3.30 -8.16
N ASP A 78 -6.03 -2.41 -7.15
CA ASP A 78 -7.22 -2.12 -6.33
C ASP A 78 -8.35 -1.51 -7.18
N HIS A 79 -8.01 -0.66 -8.15
CA HIS A 79 -8.97 -0.16 -9.13
C HIS A 79 -9.51 -1.24 -10.06
N GLU A 80 -8.65 -2.14 -10.56
CA GLU A 80 -9.10 -3.26 -11.43
C GLU A 80 -10.11 -4.16 -10.69
N ILE A 81 -9.83 -4.52 -9.44
CA ILE A 81 -10.75 -5.29 -8.60
C ILE A 81 -12.05 -4.53 -8.37
N PHE A 82 -11.98 -3.24 -8.02
CA PHE A 82 -13.17 -2.44 -7.80
C PHE A 82 -14.03 -2.34 -9.07
N ASP A 83 -13.42 -2.08 -10.22
CA ASP A 83 -14.14 -1.95 -11.48
C ASP A 83 -14.79 -3.29 -11.88
N GLU A 84 -14.10 -4.41 -11.72
CA GLU A 84 -14.66 -5.74 -11.96
C GLU A 84 -15.87 -6.01 -11.05
N LEU A 85 -15.69 -5.85 -9.73
CA LEU A 85 -16.70 -6.16 -8.73
C LEU A 85 -17.88 -5.21 -8.75
N TYR A 86 -17.69 -3.94 -9.12
CA TYR A 86 -18.74 -2.92 -9.13
C TYR A 86 -19.43 -2.80 -10.49
N TYR A 87 -18.66 -2.77 -11.58
CA TYR A 87 -19.21 -2.53 -12.90
C TYR A 87 -19.56 -3.80 -13.62
N ASP A 88 -18.81 -4.90 -13.49
CA ASP A 88 -18.97 -6.10 -14.34
C ASP A 88 -19.68 -7.28 -13.70
N CYS A 89 -19.97 -7.18 -12.41
CA CYS A 89 -20.77 -8.14 -11.66
C CYS A 89 -22.22 -7.68 -11.47
N MET A 90 -23.08 -8.62 -11.08
CA MET A 90 -24.47 -8.40 -10.67
C MET A 90 -24.82 -9.30 -9.48
N ALA A 91 -26.00 -9.07 -8.88
CA ALA A 91 -26.52 -9.97 -7.87
C ALA A 91 -26.79 -11.38 -8.45
N PRO A 92 -26.47 -12.46 -7.73
CA PRO A 92 -25.82 -12.48 -6.41
C PRO A 92 -24.29 -12.40 -6.49
N THR A 93 -23.67 -11.55 -5.67
CA THR A 93 -22.22 -11.42 -5.48
C THR A 93 -21.92 -11.21 -3.99
N ASP A 94 -21.02 -12.00 -3.44
CA ASP A 94 -20.46 -11.83 -2.08
C ASP A 94 -18.97 -12.14 -2.10
N VAL A 95 -18.15 -11.10 -2.00
CA VAL A 95 -16.68 -11.20 -1.95
C VAL A 95 -16.16 -10.57 -0.68
N LYS A 96 -15.29 -11.29 0.04
CA LYS A 96 -14.65 -10.81 1.27
C LYS A 96 -13.18 -10.55 1.05
N LEU A 97 -12.68 -9.53 1.73
CA LEU A 97 -11.27 -9.15 1.71
C LEU A 97 -10.62 -9.53 3.02
N SER A 98 -9.47 -10.19 2.92
CA SER A 98 -8.54 -10.42 4.01
C SER A 98 -7.17 -9.86 3.64
N ALA A 99 -6.34 -9.58 4.65
CA ALA A 99 -4.96 -9.16 4.42
C ALA A 99 -4.04 -9.67 5.53
N VAL A 100 -2.80 -10.00 5.17
CA VAL A 100 -1.76 -10.46 6.10
C VAL A 100 -0.49 -9.66 5.87
N ILE A 101 0.17 -9.25 6.96
CA ILE A 101 1.50 -8.63 6.91
C ILE A 101 2.56 -9.68 7.26
N ASP A 102 3.48 -9.94 6.34
CA ASP A 102 4.70 -10.72 6.59
C ASP A 102 5.94 -9.95 6.12
N ASN A 103 6.90 -9.73 7.02
CA ASN A 103 8.14 -9.00 6.73
C ASN A 103 7.92 -7.66 5.99
N SER A 104 6.94 -6.86 6.45
CA SER A 104 6.54 -5.57 5.85
C SER A 104 5.89 -5.65 4.47
N LYS A 105 5.65 -6.86 3.94
CA LYS A 105 4.84 -7.08 2.75
C LYS A 105 3.40 -7.32 3.16
N VAL A 106 2.47 -6.74 2.42
CA VAL A 106 1.04 -6.97 2.63
C VAL A 106 0.53 -7.85 1.52
N THR A 107 -0.07 -8.98 1.88
CA THR A 107 -0.80 -9.84 0.93
C THR A 107 -2.28 -9.61 1.15
N PHE A 108 -2.99 -9.20 0.10
CA PHE A 108 -4.44 -9.06 0.08
C PHE A 108 -5.03 -10.26 -0.65
N THR A 109 -6.10 -10.83 -0.09
CA THR A 109 -6.83 -11.94 -0.70
C THR A 109 -8.31 -11.61 -0.71
N TYR A 110 -8.87 -11.49 -1.92
CA TYR A 110 -10.30 -11.43 -2.16
C TYR A 110 -10.82 -12.85 -2.42
N GLN A 111 -11.87 -13.26 -1.70
CA GLN A 111 -12.45 -14.59 -1.86
C GLN A 111 -13.97 -14.56 -1.67
N GLY A 112 -14.68 -15.33 -2.48
CA GLY A 112 -16.12 -15.50 -2.36
C GLY A 112 -16.73 -16.03 -3.64
N TYR A 113 -17.82 -15.42 -4.09
CA TYR A 113 -18.43 -15.72 -5.39
C TYR A 113 -18.92 -14.44 -6.05
N ILE A 114 -18.90 -14.44 -7.38
CA ILE A 114 -19.45 -13.38 -8.22
C ILE A 114 -20.51 -13.97 -9.15
N THR A 115 -21.44 -13.13 -9.60
CA THR A 115 -22.27 -13.43 -10.77
C THR A 115 -21.97 -12.43 -11.86
N THR A 116 -21.52 -12.93 -13.02
CA THR A 116 -21.22 -12.08 -14.18
C THR A 116 -22.50 -11.45 -14.73
N LYS A 117 -22.39 -10.34 -15.48
CA LYS A 117 -23.53 -9.74 -16.22
C LYS A 117 -24.27 -10.71 -17.14
N GLN A 118 -23.63 -11.81 -17.55
CA GLN A 118 -24.25 -12.85 -18.38
C GLN A 118 -25.08 -13.85 -17.56
N GLY A 119 -25.07 -13.74 -16.23
CA GLY A 119 -25.84 -14.56 -15.31
C GLY A 119 -25.14 -15.84 -14.85
N GLU A 120 -23.83 -15.95 -15.05
CA GLU A 120 -23.04 -17.09 -14.58
C GLU A 120 -22.45 -16.80 -13.20
N THR A 121 -22.78 -17.63 -12.21
CA THR A 121 -22.20 -17.56 -10.87
C THR A 121 -20.96 -18.46 -10.79
N MET A 122 -19.86 -17.90 -10.31
CA MET A 122 -18.58 -18.61 -10.19
C MET A 122 -17.87 -18.23 -8.89
N ASP A 123 -17.00 -19.13 -8.42
CA ASP A 123 -16.09 -18.85 -7.32
C ASP A 123 -15.13 -17.73 -7.72
N TYR A 124 -14.88 -16.81 -6.79
CA TYR A 124 -13.99 -15.67 -6.97
C TYR A 124 -12.77 -15.80 -6.06
N PHE A 125 -11.58 -15.61 -6.63
CA PHE A 125 -10.32 -15.59 -5.91
C PHE A 125 -9.32 -14.69 -6.62
N GLU A 126 -8.87 -13.65 -5.92
CA GLU A 126 -7.79 -12.77 -6.38
C GLU A 126 -6.83 -12.50 -5.22
N GLU A 127 -5.53 -12.56 -5.50
CA GLU A 127 -4.47 -12.40 -4.50
C GLU A 127 -3.31 -11.58 -5.06
N ALA A 128 -2.87 -10.59 -4.29
CA ALA A 128 -1.71 -9.78 -4.63
C ALA A 128 -0.89 -9.41 -3.39
N THR A 129 0.43 -9.37 -3.54
CA THR A 129 1.37 -8.99 -2.49
C THR A 129 2.13 -7.73 -2.88
N PHE A 130 2.20 -6.76 -1.97
CA PHE A 130 2.87 -5.47 -2.17
C PHE A 130 3.94 -5.24 -1.09
N ASP A 131 5.10 -4.72 -1.49
CA ASP A 131 6.21 -4.41 -0.59
C ASP A 131 6.47 -2.89 -0.57
N PHE A 132 5.90 -2.21 0.42
CA PHE A 132 6.08 -0.78 0.58
C PHE A 132 7.38 -0.42 1.30
N HIS A 133 8.20 -1.40 1.69
CA HIS A 133 9.43 -1.22 2.47
C HIS A 133 9.25 -0.39 3.76
N VAL A 134 8.00 -0.29 4.23
CA VAL A 134 7.58 0.31 5.49
C VAL A 134 6.57 -0.62 6.13
N HIS A 135 6.45 -0.60 7.45
CA HIS A 135 5.49 -1.45 8.15
C HIS A 135 4.10 -0.79 8.11
N PRO A 136 3.12 -1.34 7.38
CA PRO A 136 1.79 -0.78 7.31
C PRO A 136 0.93 -1.25 8.50
N GLU A 137 -0.16 -0.55 8.75
CA GLU A 137 -1.20 -0.98 9.69
C GLU A 137 -2.43 -1.51 8.94
N LEU A 138 -3.07 -2.55 9.47
CA LEU A 138 -4.37 -3.02 9.00
C LEU A 138 -5.45 -2.59 9.99
N LYS A 139 -6.53 -1.97 9.51
CA LYS A 139 -7.71 -1.60 10.31
C LYS A 139 -8.97 -2.25 9.77
N ASN A 140 -9.80 -2.78 10.68
CA ASN A 140 -11.03 -3.52 10.37
C ASN A 140 -10.81 -4.77 9.52
N PHE A 141 -9.57 -5.26 9.42
CA PHE A 141 -9.25 -6.57 8.84
C PHE A 141 -9.38 -7.69 9.86
N ASP A 142 -9.94 -7.38 11.05
CA ASP A 142 -10.01 -8.20 12.26
C ASP A 142 -9.93 -9.69 11.97
N ASP A 143 -8.91 -10.28 12.61
CA ASP A 143 -8.34 -11.61 12.38
C ASP A 143 -9.39 -12.57 11.84
N VAL A 144 -9.15 -13.03 10.61
CA VAL A 144 -9.87 -14.13 9.99
C VAL A 144 -10.02 -15.20 11.06
N ILE A 145 -11.27 -15.38 11.50
CA ILE A 145 -11.72 -16.34 12.49
C ILE A 145 -11.04 -17.68 12.19
N GLU A 146 -10.31 -18.23 13.17
CA GLU A 146 -9.81 -19.62 13.18
C GLU A 146 -10.91 -20.64 12.82
#